data_AF-A0A2E7CVU8-F1
#
_entry.id   AF-A0A2E7CVU8-F1
#
_cell.length_a   1.000
_cell.length_b   1.000
_cell.length_c   1.000
_cell.angle_alpha   90.00
_cell.angle_beta   90.00
_cell.angle_gamma   90.00
#
_symmetry.space_group_name_H-M   'P 1'
#
loop_
_entity.id
_entity.type
_entity.pdbx_description
1 polymer ?
#
loop_
_entity_poly.entity_id
_entity_poly.type
_entity_poly.pdbx_seq_one_letter_code
_entity_poly.pdbx_strand_id
1 'polypeptide(L)'
;MKDVYILDAIRTPIGNFGGTLSNVRTDDLAAIPLKALMDRNPKVDWAQVEDVILGCANQAGEDNRNVARMSLLLAGLPFSIGGETVNRLCASGMAATINAYRAISMGDGDLYISGGVEHMTRGPWVISKASKPF
;
A
#
# COMPACT_ATOMS: atom_id res chain seq x y z
N MET A 1 18.75 2.46 -19.05
CA MET A 1 17.83 1.96 -18.01
C MET A 1 18.65 1.91 -16.73
N LYS A 2 18.23 2.61 -15.67
CA LYS A 2 18.95 2.59 -14.38
C LYS A 2 18.83 1.19 -13.76
N ASP A 3 19.88 0.75 -13.07
CA ASP A 3 19.79 -0.42 -12.21
C ASP A 3 18.89 -0.08 -11.01
N VAL A 4 18.01 -1.02 -10.64
CA VAL A 4 17.03 -0.84 -9.56
C VAL A 4 17.25 -1.93 -8.52
N TYR A 5 17.29 -1.53 -7.24
CA TYR A 5 17.59 -2.42 -6.13
C TYR A 5 16.48 -2.36 -5.08
N ILE A 6 16.24 -3.50 -4.42
CA ILE A 6 15.43 -3.56 -3.20
C ILE A 6 16.36 -3.31 -2.02
N LEU A 7 16.16 -2.18 -1.32
CA LEU A 7 17.01 -1.78 -0.20
C LEU A 7 16.57 -2.43 1.13
N ASP A 8 15.26 -2.56 1.34
CA ASP A 8 14.67 -3.15 2.53
C ASP A 8 13.26 -3.66 2.22
N ALA A 9 12.76 -4.59 3.05
CA ALA A 9 11.41 -5.13 2.98
C ALA A 9 10.91 -5.51 4.38
N ILE A 10 9.64 -5.21 4.66
CA ILE A 10 8.95 -5.55 5.91
C ILE A 10 7.48 -5.81 5.65
N ARG A 11 6.83 -6.59 6.53
CA ARG A 11 5.39 -6.84 6.50
C ARG A 11 4.85 -7.05 7.91
N THR A 12 3.55 -6.91 8.06
CA THR A 12 2.84 -7.34 9.27
C THR A 12 2.83 -8.88 9.38
N PRO A 13 2.50 -9.43 10.55
CA PRO A 13 1.93 -10.78 10.64
C PRO A 13 0.69 -10.90 9.74
N ILE A 14 0.35 -12.12 9.34
CA ILE A 14 -0.89 -12.40 8.61
C ILE A 14 -1.92 -12.92 9.61
N GLY A 15 -3.02 -12.19 9.77
CA GLY A 15 -4.13 -12.59 10.64
C GLY A 15 -5.10 -13.53 9.94
N ASN A 16 -5.77 -14.39 10.70
CA ASN A 16 -6.91 -15.16 10.21
C ASN A 16 -8.13 -14.25 10.02
N PHE A 17 -9.07 -14.65 9.16
CA PHE A 17 -10.36 -13.98 9.03
C PHE A 17 -11.10 -13.96 10.38
N GLY A 18 -11.51 -12.77 10.85
CA GLY A 18 -12.09 -12.59 12.19
C GLY A 18 -11.09 -12.72 13.34
N GLY A 19 -9.78 -12.80 13.03
CA GLY A 19 -8.72 -13.06 14.00
C GLY A 19 -8.15 -11.81 14.66
N THR A 20 -6.88 -11.90 15.07
CA THR A 20 -6.19 -10.91 15.92
C THR A 20 -6.04 -9.52 15.30
N LEU A 21 -6.02 -9.41 13.97
CA LEU A 21 -5.91 -8.13 13.26
C LEU A 21 -7.27 -7.53 12.90
N SER A 22 -8.39 -8.20 13.17
CA SER A 22 -9.73 -7.82 12.69
C SER A 22 -10.21 -6.42 13.13
N ASN A 23 -9.67 -5.91 14.23
CA ASN A 23 -10.02 -4.62 14.80
C ASN A 23 -9.13 -3.47 14.29
N VAL A 24 -8.11 -3.76 13.48
CA VAL A 24 -7.22 -2.73 12.93
C VAL A 24 -7.85 -2.20 11.65
N ARG A 25 -8.06 -0.89 11.56
CA ARG A 25 -8.54 -0.23 10.34
C ARG A 25 -7.53 -0.45 9.20
N THR A 26 -7.99 -0.57 7.96
CA THR A 26 -7.13 -1.01 6.85
C THR A 26 -5.95 -0.06 6.55
N ASP A 27 -6.16 1.25 6.59
CA ASP A 27 -5.11 2.25 6.41
C ASP A 27 -4.14 2.30 7.61
N ASP A 28 -4.63 2.11 8.83
CA ASP A 28 -3.76 1.93 10.02
C ASP A 28 -2.91 0.66 9.90
N LEU A 29 -3.48 -0.44 9.37
CA LEU A 29 -2.75 -1.70 9.13
C LEU A 29 -1.59 -1.49 8.14
N ALA A 30 -1.82 -0.71 7.08
CA ALA A 30 -0.80 -0.36 6.09
C ALA A 30 0.22 0.67 6.60
N ALA A 31 -0.16 1.54 7.55
CA ALA A 31 0.77 2.49 8.16
C ALA A 31 1.83 1.82 9.05
N ILE A 32 1.51 0.67 9.67
CA ILE A 32 2.44 -0.08 10.54
C ILE A 32 3.77 -0.42 9.84
N PRO A 33 3.80 -1.12 8.68
CA PRO A 33 5.06 -1.44 8.00
C PRO A 33 5.79 -0.21 7.46
N LEU A 34 5.08 0.85 7.06
CA LEU A 34 5.70 2.11 6.62
C LEU A 34 6.46 2.77 7.78
N LYS A 35 5.83 2.87 8.94
CA LYS A 35 6.49 3.41 10.14
C LYS A 35 7.68 2.56 10.58
N ALA A 36 7.52 1.25 10.59
CA ALA A 36 8.61 0.34 10.95
C ALA A 36 9.79 0.42 9.94
N LEU A 37 9.52 0.64 8.66
CA LEU A 37 10.55 0.88 7.64
C LEU A 37 11.31 2.19 7.93
N MET A 38 10.60 3.26 8.31
CA MET A 38 11.19 4.54 8.71
C MET A 38 12.06 4.41 9.96
N ASP A 39 11.55 3.75 10.99
CA ASP A 39 12.25 3.54 12.26
C ASP A 39 13.54 2.69 12.08
N ARG A 40 13.52 1.71 11.17
CA ARG A 40 14.70 0.88 10.84
C ARG A 40 15.78 1.64 10.06
N ASN A 41 15.40 2.70 9.34
CA ASN A 41 16.30 3.42 8.45
C ASN A 41 16.32 4.93 8.80
N PRO A 42 16.80 5.31 10.01
CA PRO A 42 16.72 6.70 10.51
C PRO A 42 17.63 7.70 9.78
N LYS A 43 18.52 7.21 8.90
CA LYS A 43 19.45 8.05 8.11
C LYS A 43 18.91 8.38 6.72
N VAL A 44 17.77 7.81 6.32
CA VAL A 44 17.15 8.07 5.02
C VAL A 44 16.44 9.42 5.06
N ASP A 45 16.67 10.25 4.04
CA ASP A 45 15.83 11.42 3.79
C ASP A 45 14.52 10.98 3.16
N TRP A 46 13.49 10.79 4.00
CA TRP A 46 12.18 10.33 3.56
C TRP A 46 11.45 11.32 2.65
N ALA A 47 11.87 12.58 2.60
CA ALA A 47 11.31 13.55 1.66
C ALA A 47 11.71 13.28 0.20
N GLN A 48 12.71 12.41 -0.04
CA GLN A 48 13.11 11.97 -1.39
C GLN A 48 12.21 10.88 -1.97
N VAL A 49 11.28 10.32 -1.19
CA VAL A 49 10.32 9.34 -1.71
C VAL A 49 9.40 10.04 -2.70
N GLU A 50 9.38 9.60 -3.95
CA GLU A 50 8.51 10.18 -4.97
C GLU A 50 7.06 9.73 -4.76
N ASP A 51 6.86 8.41 -4.60
CA ASP A 51 5.53 7.82 -4.44
C ASP A 51 5.54 6.61 -3.49
N VAL A 52 4.44 6.44 -2.76
CA VAL A 52 4.10 5.22 -2.02
C VAL A 52 3.02 4.49 -2.81
N ILE A 53 3.39 3.39 -3.45
CA ILE A 53 2.49 2.62 -4.31
C ILE A 53 2.05 1.35 -3.54
N LEU A 54 0.76 1.26 -3.17
CA LEU A 54 0.22 0.06 -2.53
C LEU A 54 -0.81 -0.64 -3.40
N GLY A 55 -0.64 -1.95 -3.57
CA GLY A 55 -1.67 -2.81 -4.13
C GLY A 55 -2.80 -3.07 -3.14
N CYS A 56 -4.05 -2.90 -3.58
CA CYS A 56 -5.24 -3.25 -2.80
C CYS A 56 -6.35 -3.73 -3.75
N ALA A 57 -6.92 -4.91 -3.50
CA ALA A 57 -7.89 -5.51 -4.43
C ALA A 57 -9.33 -5.08 -4.12
N ASN A 58 -9.68 -4.97 -2.84
CA ASN A 58 -11.04 -4.65 -2.41
C ASN A 58 -11.45 -3.19 -2.71
N GLN A 59 -10.66 -2.21 -2.24
CA GLN A 59 -10.86 -0.77 -2.47
C GLN A 59 -12.31 -0.29 -2.27
N ALA A 60 -12.95 -0.78 -1.22
CA ALA A 60 -14.32 -0.48 -0.88
C ALA A 60 -14.46 -0.43 0.65
N GLY A 61 -15.15 0.60 1.15
CA GLY A 61 -15.18 0.85 2.60
C GLY A 61 -13.88 1.51 3.06
N GLU A 62 -13.17 0.92 4.01
CA GLU A 62 -12.05 1.60 4.70
C GLU A 62 -10.78 1.78 3.86
N ASP A 63 -10.60 0.93 2.85
CA ASP A 63 -9.49 1.01 1.89
C ASP A 63 -9.87 1.77 0.60
N ASN A 64 -10.98 2.53 0.64
CA ASN A 64 -11.39 3.39 -0.47
C ASN A 64 -10.55 4.69 -0.55
N ARG A 65 -10.73 5.44 -1.64
CA ARG A 65 -10.14 6.80 -1.82
C ARG A 65 -8.62 6.84 -1.62
N ASN A 66 -7.93 5.86 -2.20
CA ASN A 66 -6.47 5.75 -2.21
C ASN A 66 -5.87 5.43 -0.82
N VAL A 67 -5.97 4.15 -0.43
CA VAL A 67 -5.43 3.65 0.84
C VAL A 67 -3.93 3.90 0.98
N ALA A 68 -3.15 3.88 -0.11
CA ALA A 68 -1.73 4.23 -0.08
C ALA A 68 -1.49 5.64 0.46
N ARG A 69 -2.25 6.63 -0.05
CA ARG A 69 -2.17 8.02 0.42
C ARG A 69 -2.61 8.18 1.87
N MET A 70 -3.64 7.47 2.31
CA MET A 70 -4.06 7.54 3.72
C MET A 70 -3.00 6.93 4.64
N SER A 71 -2.48 5.77 4.27
CA SER A 71 -1.50 5.02 5.05
C SER A 71 -0.18 5.76 5.23
N LEU A 72 0.34 6.41 4.18
CA LEU A 72 1.60 7.17 4.28
C LEU A 72 1.46 8.36 5.23
N LEU A 73 0.33 9.07 5.20
CA LEU A 73 0.07 10.20 6.10
C LEU A 73 -0.07 9.73 7.55
N LEU A 74 -0.76 8.61 7.78
CA LEU A 74 -0.87 7.98 9.11
C LEU A 74 0.49 7.47 9.62
N ALA A 75 1.37 7.02 8.73
CA ALA A 75 2.73 6.60 9.08
C ALA A 75 3.66 7.78 9.44
N GLY A 76 3.26 9.01 9.12
CA GLY A 76 4.04 10.23 9.38
C GLY A 76 5.01 10.60 8.26
N LEU A 77 4.83 10.06 7.05
CA LEU A 77 5.58 10.50 5.87
C LEU A 77 5.18 11.94 5.48
N PRO A 78 6.11 12.74 4.93
CA PRO A 78 5.82 14.09 4.43
C PRO A 78 4.61 14.16 3.50
N PHE A 79 3.76 15.18 3.70
CA PHE A 79 2.54 15.34 2.89
C PHE A 79 2.82 15.61 1.40
N SER A 80 4.03 16.03 1.05
CA SER A 80 4.48 16.27 -0.33
C SER A 80 4.62 14.99 -1.16
N ILE A 81 4.76 13.83 -0.51
CA ILE A 81 5.01 12.53 -1.18
C ILE A 81 3.74 12.03 -1.87
N GLY A 82 3.86 11.49 -3.07
CA GLY A 82 2.76 10.86 -3.79
C GLY A 82 2.17 9.66 -3.04
N GLY A 83 0.94 9.29 -3.38
CA GLY A 83 0.40 8.00 -2.98
C GLY A 83 -0.44 7.45 -4.12
N GLU A 84 -0.21 6.20 -4.51
CA GLU A 84 -0.99 5.51 -5.54
C GLU A 84 -1.50 4.16 -5.03
N THR A 85 -2.81 3.93 -5.17
CA THR A 85 -3.40 2.61 -4.93
C THR A 85 -3.67 1.92 -6.25
N VAL A 86 -3.11 0.74 -6.46
CA VAL A 86 -3.25 -0.03 -7.70
C VAL A 86 -4.08 -1.29 -7.49
N ASN A 87 -4.89 -1.65 -8.49
CA ASN A 87 -5.65 -2.89 -8.51
C ASN A 87 -5.23 -3.77 -9.69
N ARG A 88 -4.72 -4.96 -9.38
CA ARG A 88 -4.53 -6.09 -10.30
C ARG A 88 -4.94 -7.39 -9.61
N LEU A 89 -6.05 -7.36 -8.87
CA LEU A 89 -6.54 -8.48 -8.06
C LEU A 89 -5.43 -9.02 -7.14
N CYS A 90 -5.24 -10.34 -7.08
CA CYS A 90 -4.20 -10.98 -6.27
C CYS A 90 -2.77 -10.51 -6.59
N ALA A 91 -2.55 -9.96 -7.80
CA ALA A 91 -1.24 -9.47 -8.23
C ALA A 91 -0.99 -7.99 -7.91
N SER A 92 -1.90 -7.31 -7.21
CA SER A 92 -1.81 -5.86 -6.95
C SER A 92 -0.51 -5.44 -6.26
N GLY A 93 -0.08 -6.17 -5.23
CA GLY A 93 1.16 -5.85 -4.51
C GLY A 93 2.42 -6.00 -5.40
N MET A 94 2.46 -7.02 -6.25
CA MET A 94 3.54 -7.18 -7.22
C MET A 94 3.46 -6.12 -8.32
N ALA A 95 2.25 -5.76 -8.78
CA ALA A 95 2.05 -4.69 -9.74
C ALA A 95 2.57 -3.34 -9.22
N ALA A 96 2.37 -3.03 -7.94
CA ALA A 96 2.94 -1.86 -7.29
C ALA A 96 4.48 -1.83 -7.38
N THR A 97 5.14 -2.94 -7.06
CA THR A 97 6.60 -3.06 -7.18
C THR A 97 7.08 -2.94 -8.63
N ILE A 98 6.34 -3.49 -9.61
CA ILE A 98 6.68 -3.34 -11.03
C ILE A 98 6.50 -1.89 -11.51
N ASN A 99 5.50 -1.16 -10.99
CA ASN A 99 5.33 0.26 -11.29
C ASN A 99 6.51 1.09 -10.74
N ALA A 100 6.89 0.88 -9.48
CA ALA A 100 8.06 1.53 -8.88
C ALA A 100 9.36 1.21 -9.64
N TYR A 101 9.57 -0.07 -9.99
CA TYR A 101 10.72 -0.49 -10.80
C TYR A 101 10.77 0.28 -12.13
N ARG A 102 9.65 0.35 -12.86
CA ARG A 102 9.58 1.05 -14.14
C ARG A 102 9.94 2.53 -13.98
N ALA A 103 9.34 3.21 -13.01
CA ALA A 103 9.57 4.63 -12.76
C ALA A 103 11.06 4.90 -12.47
N ILE A 104 11.69 4.13 -11.56
CA ILE A 104 13.13 4.28 -11.26
C ILE A 104 13.97 3.95 -12.50
N SER A 105 13.69 2.83 -13.17
CA SER A 105 14.47 2.37 -14.33
C SER A 105 14.49 3.36 -15.50
N MET A 106 13.40 4.13 -15.64
CA MET A 106 13.18 5.16 -16.67
C MET A 106 13.66 6.55 -16.25
N GLY A 107 13.92 6.76 -14.95
CA GLY A 107 14.43 8.03 -14.42
C GLY A 107 13.36 9.00 -13.94
N ASP A 108 12.13 8.53 -13.71
CA ASP A 108 11.01 9.35 -13.20
C ASP A 108 11.12 9.62 -11.68
N GLY A 109 12.08 8.99 -11.00
CA GLY A 109 12.46 9.24 -9.61
C GLY A 109 13.56 8.28 -9.17
N ASP A 110 14.04 8.45 -7.94
CA ASP A 110 15.17 7.66 -7.41
C ASP A 110 14.80 6.80 -6.19
N LEU A 111 13.73 7.15 -5.46
CA LEU A 111 13.29 6.42 -4.26
C LEU A 111 11.77 6.27 -4.26
N TYR A 112 11.30 5.04 -4.11
CA TYR A 112 9.88 4.68 -4.05
C TYR A 112 9.66 3.69 -2.92
N ILE A 113 8.44 3.68 -2.37
CA ILE A 113 7.99 2.62 -1.47
C ILE A 113 6.89 1.86 -2.18
N SER A 114 7.04 0.54 -2.32
CA SER A 114 6.02 -0.31 -2.94
C SER A 114 5.59 -1.45 -2.02
N GLY A 115 4.33 -1.85 -2.11
CA GLY A 115 3.80 -2.94 -1.30
C GLY A 115 2.33 -3.20 -1.57
N GLY A 116 1.60 -3.61 -0.54
CA GLY A 116 0.16 -3.79 -0.62
C GLY A 116 -0.50 -3.96 0.73
N VAL A 117 -1.81 -3.81 0.74
CA VAL A 117 -2.65 -4.01 1.92
C VAL A 117 -3.97 -4.63 1.49
N GLU A 118 -4.47 -5.53 2.34
CA GLU A 118 -5.79 -6.14 2.18
C GLU A 118 -6.35 -6.44 3.58
N HIS A 119 -7.63 -6.18 3.78
CA HIS A 119 -8.29 -6.46 5.06
C HIS A 119 -9.64 -7.17 4.86
N MET A 120 -9.57 -8.47 4.53
CA MET A 120 -10.75 -9.26 4.17
C MET A 120 -11.87 -9.27 5.23
N THR A 121 -11.55 -9.15 6.52
CA THR A 121 -12.57 -9.10 7.59
C THR A 121 -13.34 -7.78 7.66
N ARG A 122 -12.75 -6.69 7.17
CA ARG A 122 -13.34 -5.33 7.21
C ARG A 122 -13.78 -4.86 5.83
N GLY A 123 -13.40 -5.58 4.78
CA GLY A 123 -13.94 -5.39 3.44
C GLY A 123 -15.46 -5.65 3.41
N PRO A 124 -16.20 -4.91 2.58
CA PRO A 124 -17.64 -5.07 2.47
C PRO A 124 -17.99 -6.44 1.87
N TRP A 125 -19.16 -6.94 2.26
CA TRP A 125 -19.72 -8.14 1.66
C TRP A 125 -20.08 -7.89 0.19
N VAL A 126 -19.56 -8.73 -0.70
CA VAL A 126 -19.99 -8.75 -2.10
C VAL A 126 -21.33 -9.47 -2.18
N ILE A 127 -22.40 -8.70 -2.34
CA ILE A 127 -23.75 -9.24 -2.54
C ILE A 127 -24.05 -9.31 -4.04
N SER A 128 -24.63 -10.43 -4.48
CA SER A 128 -25.06 -10.58 -5.88
C SER A 128 -26.02 -9.48 -6.30
N LYS A 129 -25.92 -9.05 -7.56
CA LYS A 129 -26.86 -8.09 -8.15
C LYS A 129 -28.29 -8.65 -8.06
N ALA A 130 -29.26 -7.77 -7.83
CA ALA A 130 -30.67 -8.16 -7.87
C ALA A 130 -31.02 -8.85 -9.20
N SER A 131 -31.90 -9.85 -9.15
CA SER A 131 -32.32 -10.61 -10.33
C SER A 131 -33.10 -9.79 -11.36
N LYS A 132 -33.49 -8.55 -11.02
CA LYS A 132 -34.12 -7.58 -11.91
C LYS A 132 -33.26 -6.31 -12.00
N PRO A 133 -33.12 -5.70 -13.19
CA PRO A 133 -32.40 -4.44 -13.36
C PRO A 133 -33.13 -3.26 -12.68
N PHE A 134 -32.37 -2.23 -12.32
CA PHE A 134 -32.86 -0.92 -11.88
C PHE A 134 -32.86 0.07 -13.05
#